data_AF-A0A7U9NEJ4-F1
#
_entry.id   AF-A0A7U9NEJ4-F1
#
_cell.length_a   1.000
_cell.length_b   1.000
_cell.length_c   1.000
_cell.angle_alpha   90.00
_cell.angle_beta   90.00
_cell.angle_gamma   90.00
#
_symmetry.space_group_name_H-M   'P 1'
#
loop_
_entity.id
_entity.type
_entity.pdbx_description
1 polymer ?
#
loop_
_entity_poly.entity_id
_entity_poly.type
_entity_poly.pdbx_seq_one_letter_code
_entity_poly.pdbx_strand_id
1 'polypeptide(L)'
;MSESMFIRLFAGVPSDYFGAIPLIPFGWWLLSMGVFLLAVGFYGERDRKLEVLSLYRCKTVKGWWKRRFGKGLLYGIKTAVLFLLLVLSWDIAVGSIVVLSAELFAKITILWLFHSVSMAALFVLLDLFPVGRFAPGALFLLEGVTFIIGCQVHAVSKVMYGMWGMYLQSGLCEAGGFPVGPVIAAEAVLPAAGFWIGWEYLKRERDLV
;
A
#
# COMPACT_ATOMS: atom_id res chain seq x y z
N MET A 1 29.96 1.14 -5.90
CA MET A 1 28.74 1.17 -6.73
C MET A 1 27.63 1.78 -5.88
N SER A 2 26.89 2.79 -6.35
CA SER A 2 25.72 3.25 -5.59
C SER A 2 24.69 2.14 -5.61
N GLU A 3 24.20 1.80 -4.42
CA GLU A 3 23.11 0.84 -4.25
C GLU A 3 21.84 1.41 -4.90
N SER A 4 21.08 0.56 -5.59
CA SER A 4 19.93 1.00 -6.37
C SER A 4 18.79 1.52 -5.50
N MET A 5 18.17 2.60 -5.97
CA MET A 5 17.01 3.19 -5.29
C MET A 5 15.81 2.25 -5.36
N PHE A 6 15.66 1.49 -6.44
CA PHE A 6 14.62 0.47 -6.57
C PHE A 6 14.67 -0.55 -5.42
N ILE A 7 15.85 -1.12 -5.13
CA ILE A 7 15.98 -2.07 -4.02
C ILE A 7 15.66 -1.38 -2.69
N ARG A 8 16.27 -0.22 -2.42
CA ARG A 8 16.11 0.47 -1.13
C ARG A 8 14.65 0.82 -0.83
N LEU A 9 13.90 1.27 -1.82
CA LEU A 9 12.53 1.73 -1.64
C LEU A 9 11.52 0.57 -1.64
N PHE A 10 11.73 -0.47 -2.46
CA PHE A 10 10.69 -1.46 -2.75
C PHE A 10 10.99 -2.87 -2.27
N ALA A 11 12.25 -3.24 -2.05
CA ALA A 11 12.57 -4.60 -1.58
C ALA A 11 12.20 -4.81 -0.11
N GLY A 12 12.01 -3.73 0.65
CA GLY A 12 11.69 -3.79 2.07
C GLY A 12 12.93 -3.95 2.94
N VAL A 13 12.75 -4.53 4.12
CA VAL A 13 13.81 -4.64 5.14
C VAL A 13 14.39 -6.06 5.19
N PRO A 14 15.73 -6.24 5.31
CA PRO A 14 16.33 -7.56 5.44
C PRO A 14 15.81 -8.36 6.66
N SER A 15 15.65 -9.67 6.50
CA SER A 15 15.19 -10.60 7.54
C SER A 15 16.10 -10.67 8.78
N ASP A 16 17.37 -10.32 8.62
CA ASP A 16 18.45 -10.54 9.58
C ASP A 16 18.33 -9.67 10.84
N TYR A 17 17.37 -8.74 10.82
CA TYR A 17 17.15 -7.72 11.86
C TYR A 17 16.03 -8.06 12.85
N PHE A 18 15.56 -9.30 12.96
CA PHE A 18 14.60 -9.63 14.03
C PHE A 18 15.19 -9.32 15.42
N GLY A 19 14.41 -8.62 16.26
CA GLY A 19 14.83 -8.14 17.57
C GLY A 19 15.55 -6.79 17.60
N ALA A 20 15.95 -6.22 16.45
CA ALA A 20 16.54 -4.88 16.37
C ALA A 20 15.90 -4.09 15.22
N ILE A 21 15.35 -2.90 15.48
CA ILE A 21 14.67 -2.13 14.42
C ILE A 21 15.74 -1.53 13.48
N PRO A 22 15.83 -1.97 12.21
CA PRO A 22 16.82 -1.45 11.28
C PRO A 22 16.35 -0.10 10.74
N LEU A 23 16.66 0.97 11.47
CA LEU A 23 16.14 2.32 11.23
C LEU A 23 16.37 2.81 9.80
N ILE A 24 17.52 2.51 9.18
CA ILE A 24 17.84 2.99 7.83
C ILE A 24 16.99 2.26 6.76
N PRO A 25 17.03 0.92 6.63
CA PRO A 25 16.14 0.20 5.71
C PRO A 25 14.65 0.49 5.95
N PHE A 26 14.24 0.54 7.22
CA PHE A 26 12.86 0.85 7.58
C PHE A 26 12.45 2.28 7.18
N GLY A 27 13.37 3.24 7.33
CA GLY A 27 13.17 4.61 6.87
C GLY A 27 12.97 4.70 5.36
N TRP A 28 13.73 3.94 4.56
CA TRP A 28 13.53 3.89 3.10
C TRP A 28 12.19 3.29 2.72
N TRP A 29 11.79 2.21 3.40
CA TRP A 29 10.48 1.60 3.19
C TRP A 29 9.35 2.58 3.51
N LEU A 30 9.37 3.19 4.70
CA LEU A 30 8.37 4.18 5.10
C LEU A 30 8.38 5.39 4.16
N LEU A 31 9.54 5.85 3.71
CA LEU A 31 9.61 6.93 2.73
C LEU A 31 8.85 6.56 1.45
N SER A 32 9.03 5.34 0.94
CA SER A 32 8.30 4.87 -0.25
C SER A 32 6.78 4.91 -0.04
N MET A 33 6.29 4.41 1.11
CA MET A 33 4.86 4.38 1.43
C MET A 33 4.31 5.77 1.73
N GLY A 34 5.11 6.62 2.38
CA GLY A 34 4.75 8.01 2.66
C GLY A 34 4.58 8.83 1.38
N VAL A 35 5.50 8.70 0.43
CA VAL A 35 5.38 9.36 -0.89
C VAL A 35 4.16 8.85 -1.64
N PHE A 36 3.93 7.53 -1.64
CA PHE A 36 2.75 6.93 -2.26
C PHE A 36 1.44 7.46 -1.64
N LEU A 37 1.32 7.42 -0.32
CA LEU A 37 0.14 7.89 0.42
C LEU A 37 -0.08 9.40 0.27
N LEU A 38 1.00 10.20 0.20
CA LEU A 38 0.91 11.63 -0.05
C LEU A 38 0.31 11.90 -1.42
N ALA A 39 0.78 11.20 -2.46
CA ALA A 39 0.27 11.35 -3.81
C ALA A 39 -1.20 10.90 -3.91
N VAL A 40 -1.55 9.73 -3.36
CA VAL A 40 -2.95 9.25 -3.32
C VAL A 40 -3.84 10.20 -2.52
N GLY A 41 -3.37 10.70 -1.37
CA GLY A 41 -4.09 11.66 -0.53
C GLY A 41 -4.34 12.99 -1.23
N PHE A 42 -3.37 13.49 -1.99
CA PHE A 42 -3.54 14.69 -2.82
C PHE A 42 -4.64 14.51 -3.87
N TYR A 43 -4.67 13.37 -4.57
CA TYR A 43 -5.74 13.05 -5.50
C TYR A 43 -7.09 12.88 -4.79
N GLY A 44 -7.11 12.24 -3.62
CA GLY A 44 -8.30 12.07 -2.79
C GLY A 44 -8.92 13.41 -2.37
N GLU A 45 -8.10 14.36 -1.93
CA GLU A 45 -8.57 15.70 -1.54
C GLU A 45 -9.16 16.47 -2.73
N ARG A 46 -8.53 16.38 -3.92
CA ARG A 46 -9.10 16.98 -5.14
C ARG A 46 -10.43 16.31 -5.50
N ASP A 47 -10.50 15.00 -5.38
CA ASP A 47 -11.70 14.24 -5.70
C ASP A 47 -12.85 14.57 -4.74
N ARG A 48 -12.60 14.69 -3.42
CA ARG A 48 -13.61 15.09 -2.42
C ARG A 48 -14.31 16.39 -2.81
N LYS A 49 -13.56 17.37 -3.31
CA LYS A 49 -14.10 18.65 -3.81
C LYS A 49 -15.00 18.47 -5.05
N LEU A 50 -14.63 17.55 -5.94
CA LEU A 50 -15.42 17.21 -7.13
C LEU A 50 -16.61 16.30 -6.82
N GLU A 51 -16.56 15.57 -5.72
CA GLU A 51 -17.49 14.49 -5.43
C GLU A 51 -18.84 14.98 -4.90
N VAL A 52 -18.86 16.15 -4.27
CA VAL A 52 -20.10 16.89 -3.93
C VAL A 52 -20.99 17.04 -5.18
N LEU A 53 -20.38 17.23 -6.36
CA LEU A 53 -21.10 17.33 -7.63
C LEU A 53 -21.51 15.95 -8.20
N SER A 54 -20.81 14.88 -7.80
CA SER A 54 -21.04 13.52 -8.32
C SER A 54 -22.24 12.83 -7.66
N LEU A 55 -22.54 13.13 -6.40
CA LEU A 55 -23.68 12.59 -5.66
C LEU A 55 -25.00 12.90 -6.38
N TYR A 56 -25.13 14.10 -6.96
CA TYR A 56 -26.28 14.49 -7.79
C TYR A 56 -26.44 13.67 -9.07
N ARG A 57 -25.37 13.11 -9.63
CA ARG A 57 -25.41 12.34 -10.89
C ARG A 57 -25.66 10.86 -10.66
N CYS A 58 -25.28 10.33 -9.50
CA CYS A 58 -25.45 8.92 -9.19
C CYS A 58 -26.85 8.68 -8.61
N LYS A 59 -27.75 8.09 -9.42
CA LYS A 59 -29.12 7.76 -9.02
C LYS A 59 -29.23 6.86 -7.78
N THR A 60 -28.17 6.15 -7.41
CA THR A 60 -28.14 5.25 -6.24
C THR A 60 -26.83 5.37 -5.47
N VAL A 61 -26.88 5.24 -4.14
CA VAL A 61 -25.69 5.23 -3.27
C VAL A 61 -24.76 4.05 -3.59
N LYS A 62 -25.32 2.89 -3.97
CA LYS A 62 -24.52 1.73 -4.41
C LYS A 62 -23.70 2.05 -5.67
N GLY A 63 -24.34 2.70 -6.65
CA GLY A 63 -23.68 3.11 -7.89
C GLY A 63 -22.61 4.17 -7.64
N TRP A 64 -22.88 5.12 -6.74
CA TRP A 64 -21.91 6.11 -6.29
C TRP A 64 -20.70 5.46 -5.63
N TRP A 65 -20.92 4.58 -4.64
CA TRP A 65 -19.84 3.89 -3.92
C TRP A 65 -18.98 3.03 -4.84
N LYS A 66 -19.61 2.24 -5.74
CA LYS A 66 -18.88 1.46 -6.75
C LYS A 66 -17.97 2.33 -7.61
N ARG A 67 -18.46 3.50 -8.02
CA ARG A 67 -17.68 4.45 -8.82
C ARG A 67 -16.55 5.08 -8.02
N ARG A 68 -16.81 5.57 -6.81
CA ARG A 68 -15.82 6.17 -5.92
C ARG A 68 -14.70 5.18 -5.59
N PHE A 69 -15.07 3.98 -5.14
CA PHE A 69 -14.13 2.92 -4.80
C PHE A 69 -13.27 2.50 -6.00
N GLY A 70 -13.90 2.23 -7.15
CA GLY A 70 -13.18 1.86 -8.37
C GLY A 70 -12.25 2.96 -8.88
N LYS A 71 -12.68 4.22 -8.80
CA LYS A 71 -11.86 5.38 -9.21
C LYS A 71 -10.64 5.55 -8.28
N GLY A 72 -10.85 5.43 -6.97
CA GLY A 72 -9.78 5.51 -5.98
C GLY A 72 -8.74 4.40 -6.14
N LEU A 73 -9.18 3.16 -6.36
CA LEU A 73 -8.28 2.03 -6.69
C LEU A 73 -7.50 2.28 -7.98
N LEU A 74 -8.16 2.77 -9.02
CA LEU A 74 -7.48 3.08 -10.29
C LEU A 74 -6.42 4.17 -10.11
N TYR A 75 -6.67 5.19 -9.29
CA TYR A 75 -5.66 6.18 -8.96
C TYR A 75 -4.51 5.57 -8.14
N GLY A 76 -4.80 4.74 -7.15
CA GLY A 76 -3.77 4.00 -6.40
C GLY A 76 -2.85 3.20 -7.33
N ILE A 77 -3.44 2.39 -8.24
CA ILE A 77 -2.69 1.62 -9.23
C ILE A 77 -1.83 2.53 -10.11
N LYS A 78 -2.41 3.61 -10.66
CA LYS A 78 -1.67 4.55 -11.53
C LYS A 78 -0.49 5.20 -10.80
N THR A 79 -0.71 5.65 -9.55
CA THR A 79 0.33 6.25 -8.72
C THR A 79 1.45 5.24 -8.42
N ALA A 80 1.11 4.00 -8.07
CA ALA A 80 2.07 2.95 -7.78
C ALA A 80 2.93 2.62 -9.01
N VAL A 81 2.30 2.40 -10.16
CA VAL A 81 3.00 2.12 -11.42
C VAL A 81 3.88 3.30 -11.84
N LEU A 82 3.37 4.54 -11.76
CA LEU A 82 4.15 5.73 -12.08
C LEU A 82 5.37 5.85 -11.17
N PHE A 83 5.22 5.58 -9.87
CA PHE A 83 6.32 5.70 -8.92
C PHE A 83 7.42 4.67 -9.21
N LEU A 84 7.06 3.42 -9.53
CA LEU A 84 8.01 2.40 -9.98
C LEU A 84 8.77 2.86 -11.23
N LEU A 85 8.06 3.36 -12.24
CA LEU A 85 8.67 3.83 -13.48
C LEU A 85 9.63 5.00 -13.26
N LEU A 86 9.29 5.94 -12.38
CA LEU A 86 10.15 7.07 -12.04
C LEU A 86 11.45 6.62 -11.36
N VAL A 87 11.36 5.73 -10.38
CA VAL A 87 12.54 5.20 -9.68
C VAL A 87 13.41 4.36 -10.62
N LEU A 88 12.80 3.56 -11.49
CA LEU A 88 13.55 2.78 -12.48
C LEU A 88 14.25 3.67 -13.50
N SER A 89 13.57 4.72 -13.98
CA SER A 89 14.17 5.69 -14.90
C SER A 89 15.36 6.41 -14.25
N TRP A 90 15.27 6.71 -12.95
CA TRP A 90 16.36 7.29 -12.18
C TRP A 90 17.55 6.34 -12.05
N ASP A 91 17.33 5.08 -11.65
CA ASP A 91 18.40 4.08 -11.54
C ASP A 91 19.11 3.87 -12.89
N ILE A 92 18.36 3.88 -14.01
CA ILE A 92 18.93 3.84 -15.37
C ILE A 92 19.77 5.10 -15.65
N ALA A 93 19.24 6.29 -15.37
CA ALA A 93 19.91 7.56 -15.67
C ALA A 93 21.25 7.74 -14.93
N VAL A 94 21.33 7.24 -13.68
CA VAL A 94 22.56 7.32 -12.86
C VAL A 94 23.50 6.14 -13.12
N GLY A 95 23.13 5.19 -13.99
CA GLY A 95 23.92 4.00 -14.28
C GLY A 95 23.97 3.01 -13.10
N SER A 96 23.05 3.13 -12.13
CA SER A 96 22.83 2.17 -11.04
C SER A 96 21.88 1.06 -11.50
N ILE A 97 21.99 0.66 -12.78
CA ILE A 97 21.17 -0.41 -13.35
C ILE A 97 21.47 -1.65 -12.53
N VAL A 98 20.47 -2.07 -11.76
CA VAL A 98 20.62 -3.29 -10.99
C VAL A 98 20.70 -4.43 -11.97
N VAL A 99 21.78 -5.20 -11.91
CA VAL A 99 21.82 -6.53 -12.52
C VAL A 99 21.00 -7.47 -11.62
N LEU A 100 19.72 -7.16 -11.44
CA LEU A 100 18.75 -8.08 -10.85
C LEU A 100 18.39 -9.10 -11.92
N SER A 101 18.25 -10.36 -11.52
CA SER A 101 17.55 -11.30 -12.38
C SER A 101 16.13 -10.77 -12.64
N ALA A 102 15.61 -10.99 -13.86
CA ALA A 102 14.26 -10.58 -14.22
C ALA A 102 13.22 -11.15 -13.22
N GLU A 103 13.50 -12.34 -12.69
CA GLU A 103 12.71 -12.98 -11.64
C GLU A 103 12.69 -12.17 -10.33
N LEU A 104 13.85 -11.77 -9.82
CA LEU A 104 13.95 -11.03 -8.56
C LEU A 104 13.27 -9.66 -8.66
N PHE A 105 13.49 -8.98 -9.78
CA PHE A 105 12.82 -7.72 -10.11
C PHE A 105 11.28 -7.88 -10.13
N ALA A 106 10.78 -8.94 -10.78
CA ALA A 106 9.35 -9.21 -10.85
C ALA A 106 8.76 -9.48 -9.46
N LYS A 107 9.45 -10.26 -8.62
CA LYS A 107 9.00 -10.58 -7.26
C LYS A 107 8.85 -9.34 -6.37
N ILE A 108 9.85 -8.45 -6.37
CA ILE A 108 9.81 -7.18 -5.64
C ILE A 108 8.65 -6.32 -6.13
N THR A 109 8.55 -6.16 -7.45
CA THR A 109 7.52 -5.34 -8.10
C THR A 109 6.11 -5.83 -7.78
N ILE A 110 5.86 -7.14 -7.89
CA ILE A 110 4.55 -7.73 -7.64
C ILE A 110 4.13 -7.51 -6.19
N LEU A 111 4.99 -7.83 -5.23
CA LEU A 111 4.64 -7.73 -3.81
C LEU A 111 4.37 -6.28 -3.41
N TRP A 112 5.23 -5.35 -3.83
CA TRP A 112 5.04 -3.93 -3.54
C TRP A 112 3.77 -3.35 -4.20
N LEU A 113 3.42 -3.81 -5.40
CA LEU A 113 2.18 -3.40 -6.09
C LEU A 113 0.94 -3.89 -5.34
N PHE A 114 0.89 -5.16 -4.93
CA PHE A 114 -0.25 -5.68 -4.15
C PHE A 114 -0.42 -4.92 -2.85
N HIS A 115 0.69 -4.67 -2.14
CA HIS A 115 0.69 -3.89 -0.93
C HIS A 115 0.17 -2.46 -1.16
N SER A 116 0.69 -1.77 -2.18
CA SER A 116 0.26 -0.40 -2.53
C SER A 116 -1.22 -0.34 -2.95
N VAL A 117 -1.74 -1.35 -3.65
CA VAL A 117 -3.15 -1.44 -4.02
C VAL A 117 -4.02 -1.67 -2.78
N SER A 118 -3.59 -2.52 -1.85
CA SER A 118 -4.32 -2.74 -0.60
C SER A 118 -4.33 -1.48 0.28
N MET A 119 -3.21 -0.76 0.38
CA MET A 119 -3.11 0.59 0.97
C MET A 119 -4.12 1.55 0.36
N ALA A 120 -4.19 1.63 -0.98
CA ALA A 120 -5.13 2.51 -1.67
C ALA A 120 -6.59 2.13 -1.37
N ALA A 121 -6.90 0.84 -1.28
CA ALA A 121 -8.24 0.37 -0.94
C ALA A 121 -8.65 0.79 0.48
N LEU A 122 -7.73 0.62 1.45
CA LEU A 122 -7.92 1.08 2.82
C LEU A 122 -8.03 2.60 2.90
N PHE A 123 -7.27 3.34 2.09
CA PHE A 123 -7.37 4.81 2.01
C PHE A 123 -8.77 5.23 1.59
N VAL A 124 -9.31 4.65 0.52
CA VAL A 124 -10.65 5.00 0.02
C VAL A 124 -11.75 4.64 1.01
N LEU A 125 -11.58 3.51 1.73
CA LEU A 125 -12.47 3.15 2.82
C LEU A 125 -12.40 4.15 3.97
N LEU A 126 -11.20 4.52 4.43
CA LEU A 126 -11.02 5.46 5.54
C LEU A 126 -11.52 6.87 5.18
N ASP A 127 -11.35 7.28 3.92
CA ASP A 127 -11.86 8.54 3.38
C ASP A 127 -13.39 8.58 3.28
N LEU A 128 -14.08 7.45 3.52
CA LEU A 128 -15.54 7.41 3.67
C LEU A 128 -15.98 7.87 5.06
N PHE A 129 -15.16 7.67 6.09
CA PHE A 129 -15.51 7.99 7.47
C PHE A 129 -15.24 9.47 7.80
N PRO A 130 -15.86 10.03 8.87
CA PRO A 130 -15.68 11.44 9.27
C PRO A 130 -14.22 11.85 9.56
N VAL A 131 -13.33 10.88 9.76
CA VAL A 131 -11.90 11.07 10.02
C VAL A 131 -11.03 10.98 8.75
N GLY A 132 -11.64 10.91 7.56
CA GLY A 132 -10.96 10.68 6.27
C GLY A 132 -9.77 11.59 5.97
N ARG A 133 -9.79 12.84 6.44
CA ARG A 133 -8.65 13.77 6.31
C ARG A 133 -7.35 13.27 6.93
N PHE A 134 -7.44 12.36 7.91
CA PHE A 134 -6.29 11.75 8.58
C PHE A 134 -5.95 10.36 8.03
N ALA A 135 -6.68 9.86 7.02
CA ALA A 135 -6.48 8.53 6.46
C ALA A 135 -5.02 8.27 6.02
N PRO A 136 -4.31 9.19 5.32
CA PRO A 136 -2.91 8.96 4.97
C PRO A 136 -2.02 8.76 6.20
N GLY A 137 -2.19 9.60 7.23
CA GLY A 137 -1.42 9.50 8.47
C GLY A 137 -1.75 8.23 9.25
N ALA A 138 -3.03 7.86 9.33
CA ALA A 138 -3.46 6.64 9.98
C ALA A 138 -2.89 5.38 9.32
N LEU A 139 -2.87 5.33 7.99
CA LEU A 139 -2.28 4.22 7.24
C LEU A 139 -0.76 4.17 7.33
N PHE A 140 -0.11 5.33 7.31
CA PHE A 140 1.33 5.42 7.53
C PHE A 140 1.72 4.91 8.93
N LEU A 141 0.93 5.26 9.95
CA LEU A 141 1.13 4.75 11.30
C LEU A 141 0.81 3.26 11.40
N LEU A 142 -0.25 2.77 10.74
CA LEU A 142 -0.56 1.34 10.67
C LEU A 142 0.64 0.56 10.13
N GLU A 143 1.20 1.02 9.01
CA GLU A 143 2.38 0.44 8.38
C GLU A 143 3.56 0.38 9.35
N GLY A 144 3.92 1.54 9.92
CA GLY A 144 5.08 1.62 10.80
C GLY A 144 4.93 0.86 12.11
N VAL A 145 3.78 0.95 12.77
CA VAL A 145 3.54 0.27 14.06
C VAL A 145 3.47 -1.24 13.87
N THR A 146 2.75 -1.72 12.86
CA THR A 146 2.66 -3.17 12.61
C THR A 146 4.01 -3.75 12.20
N PHE A 147 4.82 -3.02 11.44
CA PHE A 147 6.21 -3.39 11.18
C PHE A 147 7.02 -3.48 12.48
N ILE A 148 7.00 -2.46 13.33
CA ILE A 148 7.76 -2.45 14.60
C ILE A 148 7.38 -3.65 15.48
N ILE A 149 6.09 -3.91 15.62
CA ILE A 149 5.60 -5.07 16.38
C ILE A 149 6.05 -6.37 15.72
N GLY A 150 5.97 -6.48 14.40
CA GLY A 150 6.40 -7.67 13.65
C GLY A 150 7.90 -7.92 13.76
N CYS A 151 8.73 -6.89 13.77
CA CYS A 151 10.18 -7.01 13.98
C CYS A 151 10.54 -7.43 15.41
N GLN A 152 9.78 -6.99 16.41
CA GLN A 152 10.04 -7.31 17.82
C GLN A 152 9.45 -8.67 18.23
N VAL A 153 8.31 -9.06 17.66
CA VAL A 153 7.57 -10.26 18.05
C VAL A 153 7.41 -11.17 16.83
N HIS A 154 8.41 -12.02 16.61
CA HIS A 154 8.46 -12.96 15.48
C HIS A 154 7.22 -13.88 15.41
N ALA A 155 6.57 -14.18 16.54
CA ALA A 155 5.36 -15.02 16.57
C ALA A 155 4.18 -14.41 15.80
N VAL A 156 4.06 -13.07 15.76
CA VAL A 156 2.93 -12.37 15.13
C VAL A 156 3.32 -11.66 13.84
N SER A 157 4.61 -11.61 13.49
CA SER A 157 5.14 -10.91 12.31
C SER A 157 4.46 -11.31 11.00
N LYS A 158 4.11 -12.60 10.86
CA LYS A 158 3.38 -13.17 9.72
C LYS A 158 2.02 -12.51 9.45
N VAL A 159 1.39 -11.95 10.48
CA VAL A 159 0.05 -11.34 10.39
C VAL A 159 0.09 -9.82 10.53
N MET A 160 1.28 -9.23 10.61
CA MET A 160 1.45 -7.78 10.69
C MET A 160 1.48 -7.17 9.29
N TYR A 161 0.52 -6.30 9.01
CA TYR A 161 0.33 -5.68 7.70
C TYR A 161 1.60 -5.01 7.14
N GLY A 162 2.34 -4.28 7.97
CA GLY A 162 3.56 -3.59 7.56
C GLY A 162 4.76 -4.49 7.24
N MET A 163 4.59 -5.82 7.35
CA MET A 163 5.60 -6.81 6.94
C MET A 163 5.27 -7.41 5.57
N TRP A 164 4.02 -7.25 5.09
CA TRP A 164 3.49 -8.02 3.96
C TRP A 164 4.03 -7.56 2.59
N GLY A 165 4.28 -6.27 2.42
CA GLY A 165 4.81 -5.72 1.16
C GLY A 165 6.32 -5.95 0.95
N MET A 166 7.03 -6.47 1.96
CA MET A 166 8.49 -6.48 1.97
C MET A 166 9.06 -7.77 1.37
N TYR A 167 9.63 -7.68 0.15
CA TYR A 167 10.23 -8.83 -0.51
C TYR A 167 11.33 -9.52 0.33
N LEU A 168 12.18 -8.73 0.98
CA LEU A 168 13.28 -9.23 1.81
C LEU A 168 12.83 -9.92 3.11
N GLN A 169 11.55 -9.78 3.50
CA GLN A 169 10.94 -10.53 4.61
C GLN A 169 10.00 -11.65 4.11
N SER A 170 9.88 -11.77 2.80
CA SER A 170 9.00 -12.71 2.14
C SER A 170 9.72 -14.06 1.94
N GLY A 171 8.97 -15.15 1.91
CA GLY A 171 9.46 -16.50 1.66
C GLY A 171 9.94 -16.72 0.22
N LEU A 172 9.85 -15.69 -0.64
CA LEU A 172 10.53 -15.66 -1.93
C LEU A 172 12.00 -15.25 -1.82
N CYS A 173 12.41 -14.69 -0.68
CA CYS A 173 13.82 -14.54 -0.32
C CYS A 173 14.26 -15.85 0.34
N GLU A 174 15.39 -16.41 -0.08
CA GLU A 174 15.89 -17.72 0.41
C GLU A 174 16.20 -17.73 1.93
N ALA A 175 16.12 -16.57 2.60
CA ALA A 175 16.38 -16.36 4.02
C ALA A 175 15.12 -16.47 4.93
N GLY A 176 14.35 -17.55 4.82
CA GLY A 176 13.39 -17.93 5.87
C GLY A 176 12.20 -16.97 6.12
N GLY A 177 11.78 -16.18 5.13
CA GLY A 177 10.65 -15.24 5.22
C GLY A 177 9.25 -15.87 5.24
N PHE A 178 8.19 -15.04 5.19
CA PHE A 178 6.80 -15.50 5.28
C PHE A 178 6.22 -15.99 3.94
N PRO A 179 5.37 -17.02 3.89
CA PRO A 179 4.88 -17.58 2.63
C PRO A 179 4.13 -16.52 1.80
N VAL A 180 4.61 -16.25 0.60
CA VAL A 180 4.15 -15.11 -0.21
C VAL A 180 2.77 -15.29 -0.82
N GLY A 181 2.43 -16.51 -1.24
CA GLY A 181 1.10 -16.82 -1.76
C GLY A 181 -0.02 -16.39 -0.80
N PRO A 182 0.02 -16.83 0.48
CA PRO A 182 -0.89 -16.36 1.51
C PRO A 182 -0.91 -14.85 1.73
N VAL A 183 0.24 -14.18 1.67
CA VAL A 183 0.33 -12.71 1.83
C VAL A 183 -0.37 -12.00 0.68
N ILE A 184 -0.07 -12.36 -0.57
CA ILE A 184 -0.74 -11.81 -1.76
C ILE A 184 -2.25 -12.08 -1.70
N ALA A 185 -2.66 -13.27 -1.25
CA ALA A 185 -4.07 -13.60 -1.07
C ALA A 185 -4.73 -12.70 -0.01
N ALA A 186 -4.07 -12.45 1.13
CA ALA A 186 -4.56 -11.55 2.17
C ALA A 186 -4.68 -10.11 1.66
N GLU A 187 -3.66 -9.60 0.97
CA GLU A 187 -3.68 -8.25 0.38
C GLU A 187 -4.74 -8.10 -0.71
N ALA A 188 -5.02 -9.15 -1.48
CA ALA A 188 -6.11 -9.16 -2.47
C ALA A 188 -7.50 -9.19 -1.83
N VAL A 189 -7.65 -9.76 -0.63
CA VAL A 189 -8.91 -9.77 0.13
C VAL A 189 -9.23 -8.39 0.70
N LEU A 190 -8.22 -7.58 1.07
CA LEU A 190 -8.42 -6.25 1.67
C LEU A 190 -9.27 -5.29 0.81
N PRO A 191 -9.04 -5.16 -0.52
CA PRO A 191 -9.94 -4.39 -1.38
C PRO A 191 -11.38 -4.90 -1.39
N ALA A 192 -11.59 -6.22 -1.43
CA ALA A 192 -12.94 -6.80 -1.44
C ALA A 192 -13.66 -6.54 -0.10
N ALA A 193 -12.97 -6.76 1.02
CA ALA A 193 -13.46 -6.46 2.36
C ALA A 193 -13.76 -4.97 2.52
N GLY A 194 -12.84 -4.10 2.09
CA GLY A 194 -13.03 -2.66 2.18
C GLY A 194 -14.20 -2.14 1.35
N PHE A 195 -14.40 -2.69 0.15
CA PHE A 195 -15.58 -2.38 -0.65
C PHE A 195 -16.88 -2.78 0.07
N TRP A 196 -16.91 -3.98 0.66
CA TRP A 196 -18.10 -4.48 1.34
C TRP A 196 -18.40 -3.71 2.63
N ILE A 197 -17.39 -3.43 3.46
CA ILE A 197 -17.54 -2.62 4.68
C ILE A 197 -18.09 -1.23 4.35
N GLY A 198 -17.51 -0.54 3.37
CA GLY A 198 -17.98 0.79 2.97
C GLY A 198 -19.41 0.77 2.43
N TRP A 199 -19.80 -0.31 1.75
CA TRP A 199 -21.17 -0.50 1.30
C TRP A 199 -22.16 -0.67 2.45
N GLU A 200 -21.87 -1.56 3.40
CA GLU A 200 -22.75 -1.79 4.57
C GLU A 200 -22.88 -0.53 5.44
N TYR A 201 -21.78 0.23 5.62
CA TYR A 201 -21.81 1.51 6.30
C TYR A 201 -22.79 2.50 5.63
N LEU A 202 -22.68 2.68 4.31
CA LEU A 202 -23.55 3.58 3.54
C LEU A 202 -25.00 3.13 3.49
N LYS A 203 -25.25 1.82 3.53
CA LYS A 203 -26.60 1.28 3.63
C LYS A 203 -27.24 1.67 4.97
N ARG A 204 -26.51 1.47 6.07
CA ARG A 204 -26.99 1.82 7.42
C ARG A 204 -27.26 3.32 7.58
N GLU A 205 -26.38 4.19 7.07
CA GLU A 205 -26.59 5.65 7.11
C GLU A 205 -27.85 6.09 6.35
N ARG A 206 -28.20 5.41 5.24
CA ARG A 206 -29.45 5.69 4.52
C ARG A 206 -30.70 5.25 5.25
N ASP A 207 -30.63 4.18 6.03
CA ASP A 207 -31.79 3.65 6.76
C ASP A 207 -32.08 4.48 8.04
N LEU A 208 -31.17 5.37 8.43
CA LEU A 208 -31.29 6.27 9.60
C LEU A 208 -31.81 7.68 9.26
N VAL A 209 -31.93 8.02 7.97
CA VAL A 209 -32.40 9.33 7.45
C VAL A 209 -33.75 9.16 6.76
#